data_AF-X0YEQ7-F1
#
_entry.id   AF-X0YEQ7-F1
#
_cell.length_a   1.000
_cell.length_b   1.000
_cell.length_c   1.000
_cell.angle_alpha   90.00
_cell.angle_beta   90.00
_cell.angle_gamma   90.00
#
_symmetry.space_group_name_H-M   'P 1'
#
loop_
_entity.id
_entity.type
_entity.pdbx_description
1 polymer ?
#
loop_
_entity_poly.entity_id
_entity_poly.type
_entity_poly.pdbx_seq_one_letter_code
_entity_poly.pdbx_strand_id
1 'polypeptide(L)'
;PRRAPIAAVGGGGGGAPADAVVAVPSDTPTPEPDPAGTPVLAAAEPESDPPAVAAGGEPPVGPQTPSAAAGRPENVNASPSFLEVRDALAREITAYRVQVGSIEVAVAVTDLQTGETISVGGNDVHKTGCTINLFALLAAVGEFEAGRADPQSVAYNIRVGIGGSYPPQVKRFLEKVFPSYQAGVARAQEMMRSWGMVVSEFHQVPYYPTGTQINRLTAVEVNLALTKLY
;
A
#
# COMPACT_ATOMS: atom_id res chain seq x y z
N PRO A 1 -6.00 -34.25 -11.13
CA PRO A 1 -6.02 -34.82 -9.75
C PRO A 1 -6.91 -33.96 -8.83
N ARG A 2 -8.25 -34.07 -8.94
CA ARG A 2 -9.15 -34.81 -8.03
C ARG A 2 -8.80 -34.72 -6.53
N ARG A 3 -9.53 -33.85 -5.81
CA ARG A 3 -9.73 -33.88 -4.36
C ARG A 3 -10.49 -35.15 -3.96
N ALA A 4 -10.17 -35.69 -2.79
CA ALA A 4 -10.98 -36.67 -2.08
C ALA A 4 -11.39 -36.10 -0.68
N PRO A 5 -12.61 -36.37 -0.18
CA PRO A 5 -13.18 -35.76 1.03
C PRO A 5 -13.46 -36.77 2.17
N ILE A 6 -14.24 -36.33 3.18
CA ILE A 6 -15.06 -37.08 4.19
C ILE A 6 -14.35 -37.19 5.57
N ALA A 7 -14.94 -36.91 6.74
CA ALA A 7 -16.30 -37.24 7.22
C ALA A 7 -16.84 -36.30 8.32
N ALA A 8 -18.17 -36.12 8.31
CA ALA A 8 -19.00 -35.88 9.49
C ALA A 8 -19.72 -37.20 9.86
N VAL A 9 -19.91 -37.44 11.17
CA VAL A 9 -20.64 -38.58 11.77
C VAL A 9 -21.59 -37.93 12.79
N GLY A 10 -22.93 -37.95 12.63
CA GLY A 10 -23.90 -39.04 12.88
C GLY A 10 -24.87 -38.54 13.98
N GLY A 11 -26.17 -38.86 14.11
CA GLY A 11 -27.12 -39.74 13.45
C GLY A 11 -28.45 -39.78 14.27
N GLY A 12 -29.50 -40.43 13.72
CA GLY A 12 -30.77 -40.82 14.38
C GLY A 12 -31.96 -39.90 14.04
N GLY A 13 -33.05 -40.29 13.36
CA GLY A 13 -33.87 -41.53 13.37
C GLY A 13 -34.93 -41.41 14.47
N GLY A 14 -36.25 -41.56 14.32
CA GLY A 14 -37.23 -41.85 13.27
C GLY A 14 -38.60 -42.01 13.98
N GLY A 15 -39.74 -41.82 13.30
CA GLY A 15 -41.05 -42.20 13.85
C GLY A 15 -42.25 -41.35 13.37
N ALA A 16 -43.24 -42.00 12.77
CA ALA A 16 -44.62 -41.55 12.52
C ALA A 16 -45.57 -42.70 12.93
N PRO A 17 -46.92 -42.63 12.85
CA PRO A 17 -47.85 -41.53 12.53
C PRO A 17 -49.09 -41.44 13.48
N ALA A 18 -49.99 -40.47 13.29
CA ALA A 18 -51.44 -40.62 13.57
C ALA A 18 -52.29 -39.52 12.89
N ASP A 19 -53.42 -39.95 12.32
CA ASP A 19 -54.45 -39.21 11.59
C ASP A 19 -55.18 -38.11 12.37
N ALA A 20 -55.53 -37.01 11.67
CA ALA A 20 -56.78 -36.28 11.87
C ALA A 20 -57.17 -35.49 10.60
N VAL A 21 -58.46 -35.50 10.31
CA VAL A 21 -59.09 -35.24 9.01
C VAL A 21 -59.73 -33.84 8.96
N VAL A 22 -59.63 -33.20 7.78
CA VAL A 22 -60.48 -32.14 7.17
C VAL A 22 -60.42 -30.70 7.73
N ALA A 23 -59.94 -29.79 6.88
CA ALA A 23 -60.71 -28.65 6.37
C ALA A 23 -60.05 -28.10 5.09
N VAL A 24 -60.80 -28.06 3.98
CA VAL A 24 -60.41 -27.38 2.74
C VAL A 24 -61.15 -26.04 2.68
N PRO A 25 -60.43 -24.92 2.54
CA PRO A 25 -60.94 -23.77 1.80
C PRO A 25 -60.08 -23.52 0.55
N SER A 26 -60.75 -23.30 -0.58
CA SER A 26 -60.16 -22.83 -1.83
C SER A 26 -59.49 -21.48 -1.64
N ASP A 27 -58.20 -21.38 -1.97
CA ASP A 27 -57.53 -20.10 -2.17
C ASP A 27 -56.69 -20.09 -3.45
N THR A 28 -56.76 -18.95 -4.10
CA THR A 28 -56.27 -18.54 -5.42
C THR A 28 -54.75 -18.74 -5.56
N PRO A 29 -54.20 -19.04 -6.77
CA PRO A 29 -52.75 -19.21 -6.93
C PRO A 29 -52.02 -17.91 -6.63
N THR A 30 -51.20 -17.94 -5.57
CA THR A 30 -50.28 -16.85 -5.20
C THR A 30 -49.04 -16.94 -6.11
N PRO A 31 -48.62 -15.84 -6.77
CA PRO A 31 -47.43 -15.83 -7.60
C PRO A 31 -46.15 -16.02 -6.77
N GLU A 32 -45.23 -16.78 -7.36
CA GLU A 32 -43.90 -17.12 -6.86
C GLU A 32 -43.07 -15.86 -6.55
N PRO A 33 -42.36 -15.79 -5.40
CA PRO A 33 -41.51 -14.65 -5.09
C PRO A 33 -40.22 -14.68 -5.92
N ASP A 34 -40.03 -13.63 -6.72
CA ASP A 34 -38.81 -13.25 -7.45
C ASP A 34 -37.57 -13.29 -6.51
N PRO A 35 -36.38 -13.72 -6.97
CA PRO A 35 -35.21 -13.82 -6.13
C PRO A 35 -34.82 -12.43 -5.61
N ALA A 36 -34.73 -12.33 -4.28
CA ALA A 36 -34.38 -11.14 -3.54
C ALA A 36 -33.17 -10.42 -4.16
N GLY A 37 -33.38 -9.14 -4.46
CA GLY A 37 -32.34 -8.21 -4.90
C GLY A 37 -31.19 -8.14 -3.90
N THR A 38 -29.99 -8.00 -4.46
CA THR A 38 -28.75 -7.65 -3.76
C THR A 38 -29.01 -6.51 -2.77
N PRO A 39 -28.61 -6.60 -1.49
CA PRO A 39 -28.70 -5.47 -0.59
C PRO A 39 -27.81 -4.34 -1.12
N VAL A 40 -28.43 -3.24 -1.55
CA VAL A 40 -27.76 -1.99 -1.84
C VAL A 40 -27.24 -1.46 -0.50
N LEU A 41 -25.91 -1.38 -0.36
CA LEU A 41 -25.27 -0.69 0.77
C LEU A 41 -25.87 0.72 0.85
N ALA A 42 -26.42 1.07 2.01
CA ALA A 42 -26.90 2.40 2.29
C ALA A 42 -25.79 3.42 1.96
N ALA A 43 -26.15 4.45 1.21
CA ALA A 43 -25.26 5.57 0.92
C ALA A 43 -24.75 6.16 2.24
N ALA A 44 -23.44 6.07 2.47
CA ALA A 44 -22.80 6.76 3.57
C ALA A 44 -23.07 8.26 3.44
N GLU A 45 -23.41 8.91 4.56
CA GLU A 45 -23.54 10.36 4.65
C GLU A 45 -22.30 11.06 4.10
N PRO A 46 -22.41 12.27 3.52
CA PRO A 46 -21.27 13.02 3.04
C PRO A 46 -20.34 13.34 4.22
N GLU A 47 -19.24 12.59 4.33
CA GLU A 47 -18.16 12.87 5.27
C GLU A 47 -17.62 14.27 5.00
N SER A 48 -17.64 15.11 6.03
CA SER A 48 -17.20 16.50 5.97
C SER A 48 -15.75 16.57 5.51
N ASP A 49 -15.47 17.50 4.59
CA ASP A 49 -14.12 17.76 4.10
C ASP A 49 -13.12 17.93 5.26
N PRO A 50 -11.92 17.33 5.17
CA PRO A 50 -10.89 17.56 6.16
C PRO A 50 -10.55 19.07 6.20
N PRO A 51 -10.29 19.64 7.39
CA PRO A 51 -9.95 21.06 7.50
C PRO A 51 -8.71 21.38 6.67
N ALA A 52 -8.79 22.49 5.91
CA ALA A 52 -7.69 22.97 5.09
C ALA A 52 -6.47 23.26 5.96
N VAL A 53 -5.45 22.41 5.87
CA VAL A 53 -4.11 22.72 6.36
C VAL A 53 -3.37 23.35 5.21
N ALA A 54 -2.69 24.47 5.47
CA ALA A 54 -1.95 25.21 4.46
C ALA A 54 -1.10 24.25 3.62
N ALA A 55 -1.21 24.36 2.29
CA ALA A 55 -0.36 23.70 1.31
C ALA A 55 1.07 24.26 1.41
N GLY A 56 1.73 24.01 2.54
CA GLY A 56 3.14 24.28 2.73
C GLY A 56 3.92 23.14 2.12
N GLY A 57 4.09 23.17 0.79
CA GLY A 57 5.10 22.37 0.15
C GLY A 57 6.44 22.62 0.84
N GLU A 58 7.19 21.54 1.10
CA GLU A 58 8.54 21.65 1.65
C GLU A 58 9.33 22.64 0.77
N PRO A 59 10.04 23.62 1.34
CA PRO A 59 10.80 24.56 0.55
C PRO A 59 11.84 23.82 -0.32
N PRO A 60 12.16 24.35 -1.51
CA PRO A 60 13.21 23.79 -2.35
C PRO A 60 14.52 23.79 -1.57
N VAL A 61 15.20 22.65 -1.53
CA VAL A 61 16.51 22.53 -0.91
C VAL A 61 17.52 22.40 -2.04
N GLY A 62 18.63 23.14 -1.91
CA GLY A 62 19.76 23.10 -2.82
C GLY A 62 20.43 21.72 -2.91
N PRO A 63 21.51 21.61 -3.72
CA PRO A 63 22.12 20.32 -4.07
C PRO A 63 22.43 19.48 -2.83
N GLN A 64 21.87 18.28 -2.81
CA GLN A 64 22.11 17.31 -1.75
C GLN A 64 23.50 16.71 -1.94
N THR A 65 24.27 16.59 -0.86
CA THR A 65 25.55 15.89 -0.91
C THR A 65 25.27 14.40 -1.19
N PRO A 66 25.95 13.76 -2.17
CA PRO A 66 25.79 12.33 -2.42
C PRO A 66 26.03 11.55 -1.14
N SER A 67 25.07 10.70 -0.75
CA SER A 67 25.28 9.77 0.36
C SER A 67 26.40 8.81 0.01
N ALA A 68 27.39 8.65 0.90
CA ALA A 68 28.56 7.80 0.70
C ALA A 68 28.26 6.29 0.77
N ALA A 69 26.98 5.90 0.91
CA ALA A 69 26.57 4.51 0.78
C ALA A 69 26.71 4.09 -0.69
N ALA A 70 27.52 3.06 -0.95
CA ALA A 70 27.65 2.50 -2.30
C ALA A 70 26.27 2.09 -2.80
N GLY A 71 25.83 2.70 -3.90
CA GLY A 71 24.56 2.38 -4.56
C GLY A 71 24.48 0.90 -4.94
N ARG A 72 23.27 0.40 -5.09
CA ARG A 72 23.03 -0.98 -5.54
C ARG A 72 23.41 -1.11 -7.01
N PRO A 73 23.92 -2.28 -7.47
CA PRO A 73 24.17 -2.48 -8.89
C PRO A 73 22.89 -2.25 -9.72
N GLU A 74 22.97 -1.38 -10.72
CA GLU A 74 21.86 -1.05 -11.62
C GLU A 74 21.93 -1.86 -12.91
N ASN A 75 20.77 -2.23 -13.46
CA ASN A 75 20.63 -2.90 -14.76
C ASN A 75 21.41 -4.22 -14.89
N VAL A 76 21.80 -4.84 -13.77
CA VAL A 76 22.51 -6.12 -13.79
C VAL A 76 21.58 -7.22 -14.27
N ASN A 77 22.08 -8.07 -15.17
CA ASN A 77 21.34 -9.21 -15.74
C ASN A 77 20.09 -8.85 -16.56
N ALA A 78 19.87 -7.57 -16.91
CA ALA A 78 18.80 -7.20 -17.83
C ALA A 78 19.12 -7.70 -19.25
N SER A 79 18.12 -8.30 -19.91
CA SER A 79 18.22 -8.72 -21.30
C SER A 79 18.49 -7.54 -22.24
N PRO A 80 19.07 -7.79 -23.43
CA PRO A 80 19.29 -6.74 -24.43
C PRO A 80 18.02 -5.95 -24.76
N SER A 81 16.88 -6.63 -24.91
CA SER A 81 15.58 -6.00 -25.16
C SER A 81 15.14 -5.09 -24.01
N PHE A 82 15.40 -5.46 -22.76
CA PHE A 82 15.01 -4.60 -21.64
C PHE A 82 15.99 -3.43 -21.45
N LEU A 83 17.26 -3.61 -21.80
CA LEU A 83 18.23 -2.51 -21.90
C LEU A 83 17.85 -1.48 -22.98
N GLU A 84 17.24 -1.90 -24.10
CA GLU A 84 16.70 -0.97 -25.09
C GLU A 84 15.55 -0.11 -24.52
N VAL A 85 14.71 -0.69 -23.66
CA VAL A 85 13.68 0.06 -22.92
C VAL A 85 14.33 1.08 -21.98
N ARG A 86 15.39 0.70 -21.26
CA ARG A 86 16.17 1.64 -20.44
C ARG A 86 16.72 2.80 -21.28
N ASP A 87 17.25 2.51 -22.46
CA ASP A 87 17.77 3.55 -23.35
C ASP A 87 16.71 4.50 -23.87
N ALA A 88 15.54 3.98 -24.22
CA ALA A 88 14.40 4.79 -24.58
C ALA A 88 14.01 5.71 -23.42
N LEU A 89 13.89 5.17 -22.21
CA LEU A 89 13.58 5.92 -21.00
C LEU A 89 14.62 7.01 -20.70
N ALA A 90 15.92 6.71 -20.83
CA ALA A 90 16.99 7.67 -20.62
C ALA A 90 16.94 8.85 -21.60
N ARG A 91 16.57 8.59 -22.87
CA ARG A 91 16.37 9.64 -23.88
C ARG A 91 15.17 10.53 -23.53
N GLU A 92 14.04 9.94 -23.13
CA GLU A 92 12.86 10.70 -22.71
C GLU A 92 13.15 11.58 -21.48
N ILE A 93 13.83 11.03 -20.47
CA ILE A 93 14.26 11.81 -19.30
C ILE A 93 15.15 12.98 -19.71
N THR A 94 16.10 12.76 -20.63
CA THR A 94 16.98 13.82 -21.12
C THR A 94 16.19 14.92 -21.84
N ALA A 95 15.26 14.54 -22.72
CA ALA A 95 14.41 15.48 -23.43
C ALA A 95 13.54 16.30 -22.46
N TYR A 96 12.95 15.64 -21.46
CA TYR A 96 12.14 16.30 -20.43
C TYR A 96 12.95 17.29 -19.58
N ARG A 97 14.19 16.92 -19.20
CA ARG A 97 15.10 17.81 -18.47
C ARG A 97 15.45 19.08 -19.25
N VAL A 98 15.63 18.96 -20.57
CA VAL A 98 15.86 20.13 -21.45
C VAL A 98 14.64 21.05 -21.48
N GLN A 99 13.43 20.49 -21.50
CA GLN A 99 12.19 21.26 -21.57
C GLN A 99 11.87 22.00 -20.27
N VAL A 100 11.99 21.32 -19.12
CA VAL A 100 11.56 21.86 -17.82
C VAL A 100 12.67 22.65 -17.13
N GLY A 101 13.93 22.26 -17.35
CA GLY A 101 15.09 22.83 -16.66
C GLY A 101 15.20 22.37 -15.20
N SER A 102 16.43 22.29 -14.70
CA SER A 102 16.78 22.09 -13.28
C SER A 102 16.00 21.00 -12.54
N ILE A 103 15.66 19.90 -13.21
CA ILE A 103 15.05 18.71 -12.60
C ILE A 103 15.99 17.50 -12.66
N GLU A 104 16.02 16.77 -11.57
CA GLU A 104 16.65 15.46 -11.43
C GLU A 104 15.54 14.41 -11.48
N VAL A 105 15.77 13.35 -12.25
CA VAL A 105 14.77 12.30 -12.50
C VAL A 105 15.46 10.96 -12.38
N ALA A 106 14.96 10.14 -11.46
CA ALA A 106 15.33 8.75 -11.30
C ALA A 106 14.11 7.86 -11.55
N VAL A 107 14.31 6.78 -12.31
CA VAL A 107 13.26 5.81 -12.59
C VAL A 107 13.85 4.40 -12.49
N ALA A 108 13.11 3.49 -11.87
CA ALA A 108 13.38 2.07 -11.86
C ALA A 108 12.11 1.31 -12.27
N VAL A 109 12.27 0.25 -13.06
CA VAL A 109 11.18 -0.54 -13.61
C VAL A 109 11.52 -2.01 -13.43
N THR A 110 10.60 -2.78 -12.88
CA THR A 110 10.65 -4.24 -12.86
C THR A 110 9.59 -4.80 -13.78
N ASP A 111 9.96 -5.71 -14.67
CA ASP A 111 8.99 -6.59 -15.32
C ASP A 111 8.63 -7.72 -14.35
N LEU A 112 7.39 -7.76 -13.87
CA LEU A 112 6.93 -8.76 -12.91
C LEU A 112 6.84 -10.17 -13.52
N GLN A 113 6.79 -10.31 -14.84
CA GLN A 113 6.72 -11.61 -15.52
C GLN A 113 8.08 -12.29 -15.61
N THR A 114 9.13 -11.51 -15.89
CA THR A 114 10.50 -12.02 -16.05
C THR A 114 11.37 -11.82 -14.81
N GLY A 115 10.96 -10.91 -13.91
CA GLY A 115 11.74 -10.49 -12.74
C GLY A 115 12.91 -9.56 -13.10
N GLU A 116 13.07 -9.18 -14.36
CA GLU A 116 14.14 -8.30 -14.80
C GLU A 116 13.90 -6.88 -14.29
N THR A 117 14.98 -6.16 -13.99
CA THR A 117 14.92 -4.77 -13.52
C THR A 117 15.87 -3.88 -14.33
N ILE A 118 15.38 -2.70 -14.71
CA ILE A 118 16.18 -1.61 -15.27
C ILE A 118 16.00 -0.34 -14.45
N SER A 119 16.97 0.56 -14.53
CA SER A 119 16.90 1.89 -13.95
C SER A 119 17.74 2.91 -14.70
N VAL A 120 17.31 4.18 -14.60
CA VAL A 120 18.04 5.37 -15.04
C VAL A 120 18.14 6.30 -13.83
N GLY A 121 19.36 6.60 -13.38
CA GLY A 121 19.60 7.36 -12.14
C GLY A 121 19.07 6.64 -10.90
N GLY A 122 19.00 5.31 -10.92
CA GLY A 122 18.22 4.53 -9.97
C GLY A 122 18.66 4.68 -8.51
N ASN A 123 19.95 4.90 -8.29
CA ASN A 123 20.54 5.17 -6.97
C ASN A 123 20.52 6.63 -6.55
N ASP A 124 20.06 7.55 -7.40
CA ASP A 124 20.02 8.97 -7.06
C ASP A 124 19.01 9.19 -5.92
N VAL A 125 19.44 9.96 -4.93
CA VAL A 125 18.70 10.18 -3.69
C VAL A 125 17.70 11.32 -3.90
N HIS A 126 16.43 11.05 -3.64
CA HIS A 126 15.35 12.01 -3.81
C HIS A 126 14.58 12.24 -2.51
N LYS A 127 14.13 13.48 -2.30
CA LYS A 127 13.10 13.78 -1.31
C LYS A 127 11.83 13.02 -1.65
N THR A 128 11.12 12.58 -0.62
CA THR A 128 10.08 11.56 -0.79
C THR A 128 8.68 12.13 -0.95
N GLY A 129 8.43 13.32 -0.40
CA GLY A 129 7.07 13.78 -0.13
C GLY A 129 6.26 12.72 0.64
N CYS A 130 4.96 12.63 0.34
CA CYS A 130 4.04 11.68 0.96
C CYS A 130 4.30 10.22 0.58
N THR A 131 5.09 9.92 -0.46
CA THR A 131 5.40 8.54 -0.88
C THR A 131 6.00 7.71 0.25
N ILE A 132 6.78 8.32 1.16
CA ILE A 132 7.37 7.64 2.31
C ILE A 132 6.33 7.02 3.25
N ASN A 133 5.10 7.57 3.28
CA ASN A 133 4.05 7.09 4.18
C ASN A 133 3.58 5.68 3.79
N LEU A 134 3.85 5.20 2.57
CA LEU A 134 3.64 3.80 2.22
C LEU A 134 4.35 2.86 3.20
N PHE A 135 5.57 3.20 3.61
CA PHE A 135 6.34 2.37 4.54
C PHE A 135 5.78 2.38 5.96
N ALA A 136 5.07 3.44 6.37
CA ALA A 136 4.31 3.44 7.62
C ALA A 136 3.18 2.40 7.58
N LEU A 137 2.46 2.31 6.45
CA LEU A 137 1.41 1.32 6.27
C LEU A 137 1.98 -0.10 6.27
N LEU A 138 3.03 -0.35 5.47
CA LEU A 138 3.64 -1.67 5.36
C LEU A 138 4.20 -2.16 6.71
N ALA A 139 4.75 -1.26 7.53
CA ALA A 139 5.19 -1.60 8.88
C ALA A 139 4.02 -2.03 9.79
N ALA A 140 2.87 -1.37 9.67
CA ALA A 140 1.67 -1.71 10.44
C ALA A 140 1.00 -3.02 9.99
N VAL A 141 1.14 -3.40 8.71
CA VAL A 141 0.61 -4.69 8.22
C VAL A 141 1.16 -5.84 9.06
N GLY A 142 2.45 -5.82 9.42
CA GLY A 142 3.03 -6.84 10.30
C GLY A 142 2.44 -6.85 11.73
N GLU A 143 1.91 -5.73 12.21
CA GLU A 143 1.18 -5.67 13.50
C GLU A 143 -0.25 -6.20 13.38
N PHE A 144 -0.89 -5.96 12.23
CA PHE A 144 -2.23 -6.50 11.92
C PHE A 144 -2.21 -8.01 11.77
N GLU A 145 -1.26 -8.55 10.99
CA GLU A 145 -1.10 -9.99 10.78
C GLU A 145 -0.77 -10.72 12.07
N ALA A 146 -0.04 -10.07 12.99
CA ALA A 146 0.28 -10.62 14.29
C ALA A 146 -0.85 -10.45 15.34
N GLY A 147 -1.98 -9.86 14.97
CA GLY A 147 -3.11 -9.62 15.87
C GLY A 147 -2.83 -8.61 17.00
N ARG A 148 -1.79 -7.78 16.87
CA ARG A 148 -1.40 -6.76 17.86
C ARG A 148 -2.09 -5.41 17.62
N ALA A 149 -2.64 -5.22 16.43
CA ALA A 149 -3.48 -4.07 16.08
C ALA A 149 -4.63 -4.52 15.16
N ASP A 150 -5.72 -3.76 15.16
CA ASP A 150 -6.88 -4.01 14.29
C ASP A 150 -6.92 -2.98 13.15
N PRO A 151 -6.85 -3.41 11.87
CA PRO A 151 -6.91 -2.50 10.73
C PRO A 151 -8.23 -1.71 10.67
N GLN A 152 -9.35 -2.24 11.19
CA GLN A 152 -10.63 -1.52 11.18
C GLN A 152 -10.61 -0.31 12.11
N SER A 153 -9.95 -0.42 13.27
CA SER A 153 -9.80 0.68 14.24
C SER A 153 -9.04 1.91 13.70
N VAL A 154 -8.30 1.74 12.60
CA VAL A 154 -7.50 2.77 11.94
C VAL A 154 -7.86 2.99 10.47
N ALA A 155 -8.96 2.40 9.97
CA ALA A 155 -9.34 2.44 8.56
C ALA A 155 -9.48 3.87 8.01
N TYR A 156 -10.10 4.78 8.79
CA TYR A 156 -10.18 6.20 8.44
C TYR A 156 -8.80 6.83 8.27
N ASN A 157 -7.88 6.54 9.20
CA ASN A 157 -6.53 7.10 9.17
C ASN A 157 -5.73 6.59 7.97
N ILE A 158 -5.90 5.33 7.59
CA ILE A 158 -5.28 4.75 6.38
C ILE A 158 -5.87 5.40 5.13
N ARG A 159 -7.22 5.44 5.01
CA ARG A 159 -7.91 6.00 3.84
C ARG A 159 -7.54 7.45 3.61
N VAL A 160 -7.63 8.30 4.64
CA VAL A 160 -7.37 9.73 4.52
C VAL A 160 -5.87 10.04 4.53
N GLY A 161 -5.10 9.37 5.38
CA GLY A 161 -3.68 9.65 5.55
C GLY A 161 -2.83 9.11 4.40
N ILE A 162 -2.96 7.82 4.09
CA ILE A 162 -2.21 7.17 3.02
C ILE A 162 -2.91 7.41 1.69
N GLY A 163 -4.19 7.03 1.57
CA GLY A 163 -4.95 7.15 0.32
C GLY A 163 -5.17 8.61 -0.11
N GLY A 164 -5.50 9.48 0.84
CA GLY A 164 -5.68 10.92 0.62
C GLY A 164 -4.39 11.75 0.75
N SER A 165 -3.24 11.12 0.99
CA SER A 165 -1.94 11.80 1.16
C SER A 165 -1.97 12.94 2.21
N TYR A 166 -2.66 12.74 3.34
CA TYR A 166 -2.80 13.72 4.42
C TYR A 166 -1.98 13.36 5.67
N PRO A 167 -0.76 13.91 5.84
CA PRO A 167 0.19 13.48 6.88
C PRO A 167 -0.30 13.51 8.33
N PRO A 168 -1.16 14.46 8.78
CA PRO A 168 -1.68 14.43 10.14
C PRO A 168 -2.43 13.15 10.50
N GLN A 169 -3.10 12.52 9.54
CA GLN A 169 -3.77 11.23 9.78
C GLN A 169 -2.80 10.06 9.78
N VAL A 170 -1.67 10.17 9.07
CA VAL A 170 -0.58 9.17 9.13
C VAL A 170 0.09 9.21 10.51
N LYS A 171 0.33 10.40 11.08
CA LYS A 171 0.86 10.53 12.45
C LYS A 171 -0.08 9.87 13.47
N ARG A 172 -1.38 10.19 13.42
CA ARG A 172 -2.40 9.59 14.31
C ARG A 172 -2.50 8.07 14.13
N PHE A 173 -2.39 7.60 12.89
CA PHE A 173 -2.34 6.17 12.58
C PHE A 173 -1.18 5.48 13.30
N LEU A 174 0.04 6.03 13.19
CA LEU A 174 1.22 5.46 13.85
C LEU A 174 1.08 5.47 15.39
N GLU A 175 0.52 6.54 15.97
CA GLU A 175 0.25 6.64 17.42
C GLU A 175 -0.79 5.64 17.93
N LYS A 176 -1.70 5.18 17.06
CA LYS A 176 -2.71 4.17 17.41
C LYS A 176 -2.19 2.74 17.29
N VAL A 177 -1.34 2.48 16.29
CA VAL A 177 -0.82 1.13 16.01
C VAL A 177 0.38 0.80 16.89
N PHE A 178 1.25 1.79 17.14
CA PHE A 178 2.50 1.59 17.86
C PHE A 178 2.49 2.33 19.21
N PRO A 179 3.38 1.97 20.15
CA PRO A 179 3.45 2.63 21.47
C PRO A 179 3.67 4.15 21.40
N SER A 180 4.22 4.64 20.29
CA SER A 180 4.32 6.07 19.98
C SER A 180 4.49 6.29 18.48
N TYR A 181 4.28 7.54 18.03
CA TYR A 181 4.63 7.98 16.68
C TYR A 181 6.08 7.62 16.31
N GLN A 182 7.06 7.95 17.16
CA GLN A 182 8.47 7.66 16.92
C GLN A 182 8.75 6.15 16.85
N ALA A 183 8.07 5.34 17.68
CA ALA A 183 8.19 3.89 17.60
C ALA A 183 7.69 3.35 16.25
N GLY A 184 6.60 3.92 15.72
CA GLY A 184 6.10 3.58 14.39
C GLY A 184 7.04 3.95 13.25
N VAL A 185 7.62 5.15 13.29
CA VAL A 185 8.64 5.57 12.31
C VAL A 185 9.89 4.68 12.40
N ALA A 186 10.38 4.41 13.61
CA ALA A 186 11.53 3.54 13.83
C ALA A 186 11.27 2.13 13.31
N ARG A 187 10.06 1.60 13.52
CA ARG A 187 9.65 0.28 13.01
C ARG A 187 9.62 0.25 11.48
N ALA A 188 9.11 1.29 10.83
CA ALA A 188 9.13 1.41 9.38
C ALA A 188 10.55 1.50 8.81
N GLN A 189 11.43 2.28 9.43
CA GLN A 189 12.83 2.38 9.05
C GLN A 189 13.59 1.05 9.23
N GLU A 190 13.32 0.31 10.31
CA GLU A 190 13.89 -1.01 10.55
C GLU A 190 13.42 -2.00 9.48
N MET A 191 12.13 -2.01 9.15
CA MET A 191 11.56 -2.82 8.09
C MET A 191 12.23 -2.51 6.74
N MET A 192 12.32 -1.23 6.36
CA MET A 192 13.01 -0.80 5.13
C MET A 192 14.44 -1.36 5.05
N ARG A 193 15.21 -1.27 6.13
CA ARG A 193 16.58 -1.85 6.19
C ARG A 193 16.57 -3.37 6.04
N SER A 194 15.64 -4.06 6.70
CA SER A 194 15.53 -5.52 6.60
C SER A 194 15.16 -5.99 5.17
N TRP A 195 14.53 -5.13 4.38
CA TRP A 195 14.25 -5.36 2.96
C TRP A 195 15.41 -4.97 2.03
N GLY A 196 16.53 -4.51 2.59
CA GLY A 196 17.73 -4.14 1.85
C GLY A 196 17.73 -2.70 1.35
N MET A 197 16.84 -1.85 1.87
CA MET A 197 16.86 -0.40 1.64
C MET A 197 17.81 0.25 2.66
N VAL A 198 19.07 0.40 2.29
CA VAL A 198 20.15 0.88 3.16
C VAL A 198 20.53 2.34 2.89
N VAL A 199 20.19 2.86 1.71
CA VAL A 199 20.39 4.27 1.33
C VAL A 199 19.17 5.12 1.72
N SER A 200 17.98 4.58 1.50
CA SER A 200 16.69 5.19 1.82
C SER A 200 16.46 5.34 3.32
N GLU A 201 15.88 6.46 3.73
CA GLU A 201 15.60 6.76 5.13
C GLU A 201 14.21 7.36 5.35
N PHE A 202 13.57 6.91 6.42
CA PHE A 202 12.31 7.42 6.94
C PHE A 202 12.54 7.93 8.37
N HIS A 203 12.70 9.24 8.49
CA HIS A 203 12.96 9.91 9.77
C HIS A 203 11.71 10.52 10.38
N GLN A 204 10.75 10.92 9.54
CA GLN A 204 9.50 11.54 10.00
C GLN A 204 8.36 11.41 8.99
N VAL A 205 7.11 11.41 9.47
CA VAL A 205 5.95 11.72 8.62
C VAL A 205 6.08 13.17 8.11
N PRO A 206 5.77 13.45 6.83
CA PRO A 206 5.79 14.81 6.30
C PRO A 206 5.02 15.80 7.18
N TYR A 207 5.45 17.07 7.19
CA TYR A 207 5.00 18.15 8.10
C TYR A 207 5.45 18.07 9.56
N TYR A 208 6.11 16.98 9.98
CA TYR A 208 6.58 16.80 11.34
C TYR A 208 8.11 16.64 11.41
N PRO A 209 8.90 17.62 10.95
CA PRO A 209 10.36 17.50 10.93
C PRO A 209 10.93 17.27 12.33
N THR A 210 11.83 16.30 12.45
CA THR A 210 12.61 16.05 13.65
C THR A 210 14.07 16.42 13.37
N GLY A 211 14.47 17.61 13.80
CA GLY A 211 15.82 18.11 13.54
C GLY A 211 16.05 18.44 12.05
N THR A 212 17.26 18.16 11.56
CA THR A 212 17.69 18.49 10.19
C THR A 212 17.65 17.31 9.23
N GLN A 213 17.24 16.13 9.70
CA GLN A 213 17.15 14.95 8.87
C GLN A 213 15.94 15.04 7.93
N ILE A 214 16.10 14.52 6.72
CA ILE A 214 15.06 14.51 5.69
C ILE A 214 14.81 13.09 5.23
N ASN A 215 13.56 12.76 4.96
CA ASN A 215 13.24 11.50 4.33
C ASN A 215 13.87 11.45 2.95
N ARG A 216 14.39 10.29 2.58
CA ARG A 216 15.01 10.08 1.29
C ARG A 216 14.74 8.68 0.76
N LEU A 217 14.54 8.58 -0.55
CA LEU A 217 14.34 7.32 -1.25
C LEU A 217 15.26 7.27 -2.47
N THR A 218 15.64 6.06 -2.89
CA THR A 218 16.19 5.79 -4.21
C THR A 218 15.17 5.00 -5.02
N ALA A 219 15.12 5.20 -6.33
CA ALA A 219 14.16 4.48 -7.18
C ALA A 219 14.40 2.97 -7.14
N VAL A 220 15.66 2.53 -7.12
CA VAL A 220 16.03 1.10 -7.08
C VAL A 220 15.59 0.42 -5.79
N GLU A 221 15.76 1.07 -4.64
CA GLU A 221 15.35 0.48 -3.36
C GLU A 221 13.83 0.45 -3.19
N VAL A 222 13.13 1.49 -3.64
CA VAL A 222 11.66 1.51 -3.63
C VAL A 222 11.12 0.43 -4.56
N ASN A 223 11.66 0.33 -5.78
CA ASN A 223 11.28 -0.69 -6.74
C ASN A 223 11.48 -2.10 -6.17
N LEU A 224 12.65 -2.38 -5.56
CA LEU A 224 12.90 -3.66 -4.87
C LEU A 224 11.88 -3.95 -3.76
N ALA A 225 11.53 -2.94 -2.95
CA ALA A 225 10.54 -3.10 -1.89
C ALA A 225 9.15 -3.39 -2.45
N LEU A 226 8.75 -2.72 -3.54
CA LEU A 226 7.47 -2.93 -4.19
C LEU A 226 7.38 -4.32 -4.86
N THR A 227 8.45 -4.80 -5.49
CA THR A 227 8.47 -6.15 -6.10
C THR A 227 8.25 -7.25 -5.06
N LYS A 228 8.58 -7.04 -3.78
CA LYS A 228 8.28 -8.02 -2.71
C LYS A 228 6.79 -8.17 -2.41
N LEU A 229 5.97 -7.24 -2.88
CA LEU A 229 4.51 -7.22 -2.67
C LEU A 229 3.73 -7.93 -3.78
N TYR A 230 4.39 -8.33 -4.88
CA TYR A 230 3.81 -8.97 -6.06
C TYR A 230 4.42 -10.36 -6.27
#